data_AF-A0A800K4L8-F1
#
_entry.id   AF-A0A800K4L8-F1
#
_cell.length_a   1.000
_cell.length_b   1.000
_cell.length_c   1.000
_cell.angle_alpha   90.00
_cell.angle_beta   90.00
_cell.angle_gamma   90.00
#
_symmetry.space_group_name_H-M   'P 1'
#
loop_
_entity.id
_entity.type
_entity.pdbx_description
1 polymer ?
#
loop_
_entity_poly.entity_id
_entity_poly.type
_entity_poly.pdbx_seq_one_letter_code
_entity_poly.pdbx_strand_id
1 'polypeptide(L)'
;MDAVQSDAEYDFILLDFMMPGATGLEILAWVRADSRRAETPVIILTAKGQDTDREAAMAGGADDFLTKPFSPKKLVARIREILDAD
;
A
#
# COMPACT_ATOMS: atom_id res chain seq x y z
N MET A 1 -4.12 -12.08 4.18
CA MET A 1 -4.00 -12.35 2.72
C MET A 1 -5.37 -12.59 2.10
N ASP A 2 -6.33 -13.16 2.83
CA ASP A 2 -7.67 -13.50 2.34
C ASP A 2 -8.40 -12.37 1.58
N ALA A 3 -8.30 -11.12 2.04
CA ALA A 3 -8.93 -9.98 1.36
C ALA A 3 -8.34 -9.75 -0.04
N VAL A 4 -7.01 -9.65 -0.16
CA VAL A 4 -6.35 -9.43 -1.46
C VAL A 4 -6.46 -10.65 -2.38
N GLN A 5 -6.72 -11.84 -1.83
CA GLN A 5 -6.92 -13.08 -2.59
C GLN A 5 -8.36 -13.32 -3.05
N SER A 6 -9.32 -12.46 -2.67
CA SER A 6 -10.72 -12.57 -3.11
C SER A 6 -10.92 -12.07 -4.55
N ASP A 7 -11.96 -12.53 -5.24
CA ASP A 7 -12.29 -12.05 -6.60
C ASP A 7 -12.91 -10.65 -6.64
N ALA A 8 -12.90 -9.90 -5.52
CA ALA A 8 -13.37 -8.53 -5.49
C ALA A 8 -12.39 -7.59 -6.20
N GLU A 9 -12.93 -6.62 -6.93
CA GLU A 9 -12.18 -5.49 -7.46
C GLU A 9 -12.06 -4.42 -6.37
N TYR A 10 -10.88 -3.78 -6.31
CA TYR A 10 -10.57 -2.75 -5.35
C TYR A 10 -10.08 -1.50 -6.08
N ASP A 11 -10.67 -0.36 -5.76
CA ASP A 11 -10.20 0.93 -6.28
C ASP A 11 -8.88 1.37 -5.62
N PHE A 12 -8.58 0.83 -4.44
CA PHE A 12 -7.44 1.25 -3.61
C PHE A 12 -7.10 0.23 -2.53
N ILE A 13 -5.82 0.10 -2.19
CA ILE A 13 -5.32 -0.76 -1.12
C ILE A 13 -4.54 0.08 -0.09
N LEU A 14 -4.97 -0.03 1.17
CA LEU A 14 -4.21 0.48 2.31
C LEU A 14 -3.54 -0.69 3.03
N LEU A 15 -2.21 -0.71 3.07
CA LEU A 15 -1.45 -1.86 3.51
C LEU A 15 -0.59 -1.54 4.73
N ASP A 16 -0.69 -2.31 5.81
CA ASP A 16 0.24 -2.18 6.94
C ASP A 16 1.58 -2.84 6.61
N PHE A 17 2.68 -2.23 7.02
CA PHE A 17 4.02 -2.74 6.75
C PHE A 17 4.36 -3.93 7.65
N MET A 18 4.00 -3.85 8.94
CA MET A 18 4.27 -4.89 9.92
C MET A 18 2.98 -5.60 10.29
N MET A 19 2.82 -6.83 9.80
CA MET A 19 1.72 -7.72 10.19
C MET A 19 2.28 -9.10 10.59
N PRO A 20 1.60 -9.83 11.47
CA PRO A 20 1.94 -11.24 11.71
C PRO A 20 1.81 -12.05 10.42
N GLY A 21 2.83 -12.86 10.11
CA GLY A 21 2.82 -13.83 9.01
C GLY A 21 3.33 -13.32 7.66
N ALA A 22 3.16 -12.04 7.33
CA ALA A 22 3.71 -11.44 6.12
C ALA A 22 3.92 -9.93 6.29
N THR A 23 4.94 -9.42 5.62
CA THR A 23 5.25 -8.00 5.53
C THR A 23 4.39 -7.31 4.47
N GLY A 24 4.24 -5.99 4.58
CA GLY A 24 3.62 -5.19 3.54
C GLY A 24 4.35 -5.30 2.20
N LEU A 25 5.67 -5.48 2.18
CA LEU A 25 6.43 -5.65 0.94
C LEU A 25 6.14 -6.97 0.24
N GLU A 26 6.02 -8.06 0.98
CA GLU A 26 5.66 -9.37 0.43
C GLU A 26 4.25 -9.35 -0.18
N ILE A 27 3.31 -8.67 0.47
CA ILE A 27 1.94 -8.53 -0.03
C ILE A 27 1.91 -7.59 -1.24
N LEU A 28 2.66 -6.48 -1.23
CA LEU A 28 2.80 -5.60 -2.39
C LEU A 28 3.33 -6.36 -3.62
N ALA A 29 4.37 -7.16 -3.43
CA ALA A 29 4.93 -7.99 -4.50
C ALA A 29 3.88 -8.97 -5.06
N TRP A 30 3.06 -9.57 -4.19
CA TRP A 30 1.96 -10.44 -4.62
C TRP A 30 0.89 -9.67 -5.41
N VAL A 31 0.49 -8.47 -4.93
CA VAL A 31 -0.50 -7.61 -5.62
C VAL A 31 0.00 -7.23 -7.02
N ARG A 32 1.27 -6.83 -7.14
CA ARG A 32 1.87 -6.45 -8.43
C ARG A 32 2.06 -7.63 -9.39
N ALA A 33 2.14 -8.86 -8.87
CA ALA A 33 2.21 -10.07 -9.69
C ALA A 33 0.85 -10.56 -10.21
N ASP A 34 -0.27 -10.15 -9.60
CA ASP A 34 -1.62 -10.48 -10.10
C ASP A 34 -2.07 -9.43 -11.12
N SER A 35 -2.19 -9.84 -12.39
CA SER A 35 -2.57 -8.96 -13.51
C SER A 35 -3.92 -8.25 -13.31
N ARG A 36 -4.79 -8.75 -12.42
CA ARG A 36 -6.09 -8.10 -12.12
C ARG A 36 -5.95 -6.94 -11.13
N ARG A 37 -4.87 -6.89 -10.36
CA ARG A 37 -4.65 -5.90 -9.29
C ARG A 37 -3.33 -5.14 -9.43
N ALA A 38 -2.55 -5.45 -10.47
CA ALA A 38 -1.23 -4.87 -10.70
C ALA A 38 -1.28 -3.33 -10.72
N GLU A 39 -2.34 -2.76 -11.26
CA GLU A 39 -2.57 -1.31 -11.36
C GLU A 39 -3.37 -0.73 -10.19
N THR A 40 -3.84 -1.54 -9.24
CA THR A 40 -4.58 -1.01 -8.08
C THR A 40 -3.64 -0.15 -7.23
N PRO A 41 -3.99 1.11 -6.93
CA PRO A 41 -3.13 1.96 -6.12
C PRO A 41 -2.95 1.44 -4.69
N VAL A 42 -1.71 1.49 -4.18
CA VAL A 42 -1.32 0.99 -2.86
C VAL A 42 -0.61 2.07 -2.06
N ILE A 43 -1.12 2.39 -0.87
CA ILE A 43 -0.35 3.10 0.16
C ILE A 43 0.10 2.12 1.23
N ILE A 44 1.40 2.15 1.54
CA ILE A 44 1.96 1.44 2.68
C ILE A 44 1.96 2.33 3.92
N LEU A 45 1.47 1.78 5.03
CA LEU A 45 1.49 2.39 6.34
C LEU A 45 2.55 1.73 7.23
N THR A 46 3.32 2.51 7.98
CA THR A 46 4.32 1.94 8.91
C THR A 46 4.33 2.64 10.26
N ALA A 47 4.70 1.95 11.34
CA ALA A 47 5.03 2.58 12.62
C ALA A 47 6.49 3.09 12.69
N LYS A 48 7.36 2.65 11.77
CA LYS A 48 8.76 3.03 11.68
C LYS A 48 9.10 3.39 10.23
N GLY A 49 9.39 4.65 9.97
CA GLY A 49 9.84 5.11 8.66
C GLY A 49 11.36 5.19 8.64
N GLN A 50 12.04 4.05 8.45
CA GLN A 50 13.43 4.11 8.01
C GLN A 50 13.44 4.40 6.50
N ASP A 51 14.39 5.21 6.05
CA ASP A 51 14.48 5.59 4.62
C ASP A 51 14.58 4.36 3.72
N THR A 52 15.26 3.30 4.20
CA THR A 52 15.38 2.02 3.49
C THR A 52 14.06 1.30 3.27
N ASP A 53 13.12 1.33 4.22
CA ASP A 53 11.81 0.69 4.09
C ASP A 53 10.94 1.44 3.08
N ARG A 54 11.05 2.78 3.10
CA ARG A 54 10.37 3.63 2.12
C ARG A 54 10.92 3.38 0.72
N GLU A 55 12.23 3.38 0.55
CA GLU A 55 12.87 3.10 -0.75
C GLU A 55 12.45 1.74 -1.29
N ALA A 56 12.47 0.70 -0.45
CA ALA A 56 12.02 -0.64 -0.84
C ALA A 56 10.54 -0.68 -1.25
N ALA A 57 9.67 0.02 -0.51
CA ALA A 57 8.25 0.12 -0.86
C ALA A 57 8.00 0.82 -2.20
N MET A 58 8.64 1.97 -2.42
CA MET A 58 8.50 2.70 -3.68
C MET A 58 9.07 1.90 -4.85
N ALA A 59 10.23 1.26 -4.69
CA ALA A 59 10.84 0.40 -5.71
C ALA A 59 9.99 -0.85 -6.02
N GLY A 60 9.24 -1.35 -5.02
CA GLY A 60 8.27 -2.42 -5.17
C GLY A 60 6.94 -2.00 -5.83
N GLY A 61 6.79 -0.71 -6.17
CA GLY A 61 5.61 -0.18 -6.87
C GLY A 61 4.49 0.29 -5.94
N ALA A 62 4.78 0.67 -4.70
CA ALA A 62 3.83 1.42 -3.88
C ALA A 62 3.69 2.86 -4.40
N ASP A 63 2.48 3.40 -4.32
CA ASP A 63 2.15 4.75 -4.80
C ASP A 63 2.46 5.82 -3.75
N ASP A 64 2.33 5.48 -2.47
CA ASP A 64 2.82 6.31 -1.37
C ASP A 64 3.19 5.47 -0.14
N PHE A 65 3.90 6.13 0.78
CA PHE A 65 4.37 5.55 2.03
C PHE A 65 4.12 6.53 3.18
N LEU A 66 3.33 6.11 4.17
CA LEU A 66 2.85 6.98 5.24
C LEU A 66 3.20 6.44 6.63
N THR A 67 4.02 7.19 7.36
CA THR A 67 4.38 6.87 8.75
C THR A 67 3.25 7.22 9.73
N LYS A 68 2.96 6.30 10.65
CA LYS A 68 2.08 6.44 11.81
C LYS A 68 2.83 7.17 12.95
N PRO A 69 2.15 8.01 13.76
CA PRO A 69 0.73 8.37 13.65
C PRO A 69 0.48 9.38 12.53
N PHE A 70 -0.69 9.29 11.92
CA PHE A 70 -1.21 10.26 10.96
C PHE A 70 -2.64 10.64 11.32
N SER A 71 -3.09 11.83 10.90
CA SER A 71 -4.49 12.20 11.05
C SER A 71 -5.34 11.54 9.96
N PRO A 72 -6.63 11.21 10.22
CA PRO A 72 -7.54 10.74 9.19
C PRO A 72 -7.65 11.69 8.00
N LYS A 73 -7.61 13.01 8.26
CA LYS A 73 -7.61 14.04 7.21
C LYS A 73 -6.38 13.93 6.30
N LYS A 74 -5.20 13.67 6.87
CA LYS A 74 -3.98 13.46 6.09
C LYS A 74 -4.12 12.22 5.20
N LEU A 75 -4.56 11.09 5.76
CA LEU A 75 -4.75 9.86 4.99
C LEU A 75 -5.74 10.07 3.82
N VAL A 76 -6.91 10.66 4.09
CA VAL A 76 -7.92 10.93 3.05
C VAL A 76 -7.37 11.84 1.95
N ALA A 77 -6.58 12.85 2.30
CA ALA A 77 -5.96 13.74 1.30
C ALA A 77 -5.02 12.96 0.38
N ARG A 78 -4.16 12.09 0.93
CA ARG A 78 -3.24 11.25 0.13
C ARG A 78 -3.96 10.27 -0.77
N ILE A 79 -5.04 9.64 -0.27
CA ILE A 79 -5.85 8.73 -1.09
C ILE A 79 -6.46 9.48 -2.28
N ARG A 80 -7.00 10.68 -2.06
CA ARG A 80 -7.55 11.50 -3.16
C ARG A 80 -6.48 11.93 -4.16
N GLU A 81 -5.33 12.39 -3.66
CA GLU A 81 -4.20 12.75 -4.53
C GLU A 81 -3.79 11.61 -5.49
N ILE A 82 -3.92 10.36 -5.06
CA ILE A 82 -3.57 9.18 -5.88
C ILE A 82 -4.72 8.76 -6.80
N LEU A 83 -5.97 8.73 -6.31
CA LEU A 83 -7.13 8.32 -7.10
C LEU A 83 -7.53 9.35 -8.17
N ASP A 84 -7.24 10.62 -7.93
CA ASP A 84 -7.54 11.72 -8.86
C ASP A 84 -6.36 11.99 -9.82
N ALA A 85 -5.27 11.21 -9.76
CA ALA A 85 -4.15 11.31 -10.69
C ALA A 85 -4.51 10.59 -12.00
N ASP A 86 -4.54 11.35 -13.11
CA ASP A 86 -4.90 10.90 -14.46
C ASP A 86 -4.02 9.78 -15.02
#